data_AF-A0A117KHP2-F1
#
_entry.id   AF-A0A117KHP2-F1
#
_cell.length_a   1.000
_cell.length_b   1.000
_cell.length_c   1.000
_cell.angle_alpha   90.00
_cell.angle_beta   90.00
_cell.angle_gamma   90.00
#
_symmetry.space_group_name_H-M   'P 1'
#
loop_
_entity.id
_entity.type
_entity.pdbx_description
1 polymer ?
#
loop_
_entity_poly.entity_id
_entity_poly.type
_entity_poly.pdbx_seq_one_letter_code
_entity_poly.pdbx_strand_id
1 'polypeptide(L)'
;MRRFPTAGDVALIVLLLLPLAVALPRLGGFFGSPEHWLNWVGRVSGILGLAMLLLAGAVSCRVPGFDRLFGGLARLWRIHHWLGFAAFMLVMLHALALGLAAVPVSLGAAVATLFPPVSHGTVWLGWLAWAALVVFLAPTFDFFGQPHYQRWKRLHLVSAAALLLGLWHALLLAGEAWPWWLLGGVGLGGIAWRKGFAPRRRFPYRIEALTPLARGVVELALRPEGDGICFKAGQFVYLTPLDESLSAGCNEEHPYTIASAPSDTRLRIGIKDLGDASHALQAVPLGSRVLVEGPYGEFFGRRFPERDMLWLGGGIGITPFVGGARELAAINSITGHAHLFYRKARNTPPKPRIGWGWIARHPQDALAVDLHSAILLMSTRPTEGHSESDVCGDDVRPGG
;
A
#
# COMPACT_ATOMS: atom_id res chain seq x y z
N MET A 1 -14.53 -4.23 -13.05
CA MET A 1 -13.31 -3.59 -13.60
C MET A 1 -13.69 -2.19 -14.06
N ARG A 2 -13.01 -1.14 -13.57
CA ARG A 2 -13.26 0.23 -14.06
C ARG A 2 -12.79 0.31 -15.51
N ARG A 3 -13.66 0.77 -16.42
CA ARG A 3 -13.35 0.87 -17.86
C ARG A 3 -12.52 2.11 -18.23
N PHE A 4 -12.35 3.05 -17.31
CA PHE A 4 -11.70 4.34 -17.56
C PHE A 4 -10.56 4.61 -16.56
N PRO A 5 -9.49 5.30 -17.01
CA PRO A 5 -8.42 5.76 -16.14
C PRO A 5 -8.96 6.74 -15.09
N THR A 6 -8.47 6.62 -13.86
CA THR A 6 -8.73 7.58 -12.78
C THR A 6 -7.89 8.85 -12.97
N ALA A 7 -8.25 9.94 -12.27
CA ALA A 7 -7.46 11.18 -12.31
C ALA A 7 -5.99 10.94 -11.92
N GLY A 8 -5.74 10.06 -10.93
CA GLY A 8 -4.38 9.67 -10.55
C GLY A 8 -3.65 8.91 -11.66
N ASP A 9 -4.33 8.06 -12.43
CA ASP A 9 -3.72 7.37 -13.57
C ASP A 9 -3.31 8.34 -14.67
N VAL A 10 -4.15 9.32 -15.00
CA VAL A 10 -3.85 10.34 -16.01
C VAL A 10 -2.65 11.18 -15.56
N ALA A 11 -2.65 11.66 -14.32
CA ALA A 11 -1.53 12.43 -13.76
C ALA A 11 -0.22 11.62 -13.78
N LEU A 12 -0.28 10.34 -13.42
CA LEU A 12 0.88 9.45 -13.44
C LEU A 12 1.44 9.26 -14.86
N ILE A 13 0.57 9.03 -15.86
CA ILE A 13 0.98 8.88 -17.26
C ILE A 13 1.61 10.18 -17.78
N VAL A 14 1.01 11.33 -17.49
CA VAL A 14 1.55 12.64 -17.89
C VAL A 14 2.94 12.85 -17.29
N LEU A 15 3.09 12.67 -15.97
CA LEU A 15 4.38 12.83 -15.29
C LEU A 15 5.43 11.82 -15.77
N LEU A 16 5.02 10.59 -16.11
CA LEU A 16 5.90 9.56 -16.64
C LEU A 16 6.46 9.93 -18.03
N LEU A 17 5.60 10.45 -18.91
CA LEU A 17 5.98 10.77 -20.29
C LEU A 17 6.66 12.14 -20.41
N LEU A 18 6.53 13.00 -19.40
CA LEU A 18 7.06 14.36 -19.43
C LEU A 18 8.58 14.44 -19.69
N PRO A 19 9.47 13.71 -18.97
CA PRO A 19 10.91 13.76 -19.24
C PRO A 19 11.25 13.28 -20.66
N LEU A 20 10.52 12.29 -21.18
CA LEU A 20 10.70 11.78 -22.54
C LEU A 20 10.29 12.83 -23.58
N ALA A 21 9.14 13.47 -23.40
CA ALA A 21 8.66 14.53 -24.29
C ALA A 21 9.66 15.70 -24.37
N VAL A 22 10.24 16.08 -23.22
CA VAL A 22 11.26 17.14 -23.14
C VAL A 22 12.59 16.72 -23.78
N ALA A 23 12.96 15.45 -23.66
CA ALA A 23 14.20 14.93 -24.26
C ALA A 23 14.08 14.67 -25.76
N LEU A 24 12.86 14.46 -26.29
CA LEU A 24 12.61 14.01 -27.66
C LEU A 24 13.34 14.82 -28.75
N PRO A 25 13.39 16.17 -28.71
CA PRO A 25 14.10 16.95 -29.72
C PRO A 25 15.62 16.68 -29.78
N ARG A 26 16.19 16.10 -28.73
CA ARG A 26 17.63 15.82 -28.58
C ARG A 26 17.98 14.33 -28.68
N LEU A 27 16.98 13.46 -28.73
CA LEU A 27 17.20 12.00 -28.85
C LEU A 27 17.66 11.58 -30.25
N GLY A 28 17.50 12.44 -31.26
CA GLY A 28 17.77 12.11 -32.66
C GLY A 28 16.63 11.32 -33.30
N GLY A 29 16.79 10.96 -34.57
CA GLY A 29 15.81 10.18 -35.32
C GLY A 29 15.76 8.72 -34.87
N PHE A 30 14.56 8.13 -34.85
CA PHE A 30 14.35 6.69 -34.58
C PHE A 30 14.88 5.79 -35.70
N PHE A 31 14.90 6.31 -36.94
CA PHE A 31 15.36 5.60 -38.12
C PHE A 31 16.86 5.86 -38.35
N GLY A 32 17.61 4.82 -38.66
CA GLY A 32 19.05 4.90 -38.88
C GLY A 32 19.68 3.52 -38.89
N SER A 33 21.01 3.49 -38.76
CA SER A 33 21.75 2.24 -38.59
C SER A 33 21.47 1.58 -37.23
N PRO A 34 21.71 0.27 -37.07
CA PRO A 34 21.39 -0.46 -35.84
C PRO A 34 21.98 0.15 -34.56
N GLU A 35 23.18 0.73 -34.63
CA GLU A 35 23.82 1.42 -33.51
C GLU A 35 23.08 2.69 -33.07
N HIS A 36 22.53 3.47 -34.02
CA HIS A 36 21.72 4.65 -33.69
C HIS A 36 20.41 4.22 -33.03
N TRP A 37 19.79 3.15 -33.53
CA TRP A 37 18.58 2.59 -32.94
C TRP A 37 18.82 2.07 -31.52
N LEU A 38 19.90 1.31 -31.29
CA LEU A 38 20.28 0.82 -29.96
C LEU A 38 20.59 1.98 -29.00
N ASN A 39 21.27 3.03 -29.47
CA ASN A 39 21.52 4.22 -28.67
C ASN A 39 20.21 4.91 -28.26
N TRP A 40 19.28 5.05 -29.20
CA TRP A 40 17.95 5.63 -28.95
C TRP A 40 17.16 4.80 -27.93
N VAL A 41 17.11 3.47 -28.10
CA VAL A 41 16.47 2.53 -27.16
C VAL A 41 17.10 2.63 -25.78
N GLY A 42 18.43 2.70 -25.70
CA GLY A 42 19.15 2.87 -24.44
C GLY A 42 18.76 4.16 -23.75
N ARG A 43 18.76 5.30 -24.45
CA ARG A 43 18.38 6.60 -23.88
C ARG A 43 16.92 6.65 -23.44
N VAL A 44 16.00 6.18 -24.27
CA VAL A 44 14.56 6.18 -23.94
C VAL A 44 14.26 5.28 -22.75
N SER A 45 14.84 4.07 -22.71
CA SER A 45 14.65 3.17 -21.58
C SER A 45 15.27 3.73 -20.29
N GLY A 46 16.41 4.42 -20.36
CA GLY A 46 16.99 5.12 -19.19
C GLY A 46 16.08 6.24 -18.66
N ILE A 47 15.54 7.08 -19.55
CA ILE A 47 14.64 8.18 -19.21
C ILE A 47 13.36 7.64 -18.55
N LEU A 48 12.70 6.68 -19.21
CA LEU A 48 11.46 6.09 -18.69
C LEU A 48 11.71 5.28 -17.41
N GLY A 49 12.83 4.57 -17.33
CA GLY A 49 13.22 3.78 -16.16
C GLY A 49 13.41 4.66 -14.92
N LEU A 50 14.15 5.76 -15.04
CA LEU A 50 14.30 6.71 -13.93
C LEU A 50 12.99 7.41 -13.58
N ALA A 51 12.20 7.82 -14.58
CA ALA A 51 10.90 8.44 -14.33
C ALA A 51 9.97 7.50 -13.55
N MET A 52 9.88 6.22 -13.94
CA MET A 52 9.13 5.20 -13.22
C MET A 52 9.65 4.98 -11.80
N LEU A 53 10.97 4.98 -11.60
CA LEU A 53 11.56 4.80 -10.27
C LEU A 53 11.19 5.98 -9.33
N LEU A 54 11.33 7.23 -9.80
CA LEU A 54 10.97 8.43 -9.04
C LEU A 54 9.47 8.46 -8.71
N LEU A 55 8.62 8.10 -9.68
CA LEU A 55 7.17 8.01 -9.47
C LEU A 55 6.79 6.85 -8.54
N ALA A 56 7.49 5.72 -8.56
CA ALA A 56 7.31 4.64 -7.60
C ALA A 56 7.56 5.15 -6.16
N GLY A 57 8.62 5.96 -5.98
CA GLY A 57 8.88 6.67 -4.72
C GLY A 57 7.74 7.59 -4.32
N ALA A 58 7.21 8.38 -5.26
CA ALA A 58 6.11 9.31 -5.03
C ALA A 58 4.83 8.62 -4.55
N VAL A 59 4.38 7.57 -5.26
CA VAL A 59 3.14 6.86 -4.93
C VAL A 59 3.24 6.01 -3.66
N SER A 60 4.45 5.85 -3.10
CA SER A 60 4.64 5.21 -1.80
C SER A 60 4.22 6.08 -0.61
N CYS A 61 3.86 7.35 -0.86
CA CYS A 61 3.42 8.27 0.18
C CYS A 61 2.04 7.82 0.73
N ARG A 62 2.05 7.26 1.95
CA ARG A 62 0.81 6.94 2.68
C ARG A 62 0.21 8.22 3.26
N VAL A 63 -0.48 8.99 2.42
CA VAL A 63 -1.26 10.16 2.81
C VAL A 63 -2.75 9.76 2.84
N PRO A 64 -3.46 9.92 3.97
CA PRO A 64 -4.89 9.65 4.02
C PRO A 64 -5.66 10.39 2.92
N GLY A 65 -6.39 9.64 2.08
CA GLY A 65 -7.21 10.19 1.00
C GLY A 65 -6.50 10.35 -0.35
N PHE A 66 -5.17 10.38 -0.41
CA PHE A 66 -4.42 10.40 -1.66
C PHE A 66 -4.71 9.17 -2.53
N ASP A 67 -4.90 8.02 -1.88
CA ASP A 67 -5.21 6.75 -2.53
C ASP A 67 -6.55 6.78 -3.31
N ARG A 68 -7.48 7.68 -2.97
CA ARG A 68 -8.75 7.85 -3.69
C ARG A 68 -8.55 8.24 -5.15
N LEU A 69 -7.52 9.04 -5.45
CA LEU A 69 -7.16 9.44 -6.81
C LEU A 69 -6.81 8.24 -7.69
N PHE A 70 -6.35 7.14 -7.10
CA PHE A 70 -5.93 5.91 -7.77
C PHE A 70 -6.94 4.76 -7.61
N GLY A 71 -8.07 4.99 -6.94
CA GLY A 71 -9.08 3.96 -6.70
C GLY A 71 -8.78 3.05 -5.49
N GLY A 72 -8.01 3.54 -4.52
CA GLY A 72 -7.78 2.93 -3.22
C GLY A 72 -6.38 2.36 -3.02
N LEU A 73 -6.00 2.21 -1.74
CA LEU A 73 -4.64 1.85 -1.34
C LEU A 73 -4.13 0.53 -1.94
N ALA A 74 -4.99 -0.48 -2.08
CA ALA A 74 -4.60 -1.77 -2.67
C ALA A 74 -4.16 -1.65 -4.14
N ARG A 75 -4.83 -0.78 -4.91
CA ARG A 75 -4.44 -0.50 -6.30
C ARG A 75 -3.15 0.33 -6.34
N LEU A 76 -3.01 1.30 -5.44
CA LEU A 76 -1.80 2.13 -5.33
C LEU A 76 -0.54 1.27 -5.09
N TRP A 77 -0.61 0.26 -4.21
CA TRP A 77 0.50 -0.68 -4.00
C TRP A 77 0.83 -1.52 -5.24
N ARG A 78 -0.19 -1.92 -6.00
CA ARG A 78 0.01 -2.62 -7.27
C ARG A 78 0.72 -1.73 -8.29
N ILE A 79 0.34 -0.46 -8.36
CA ILE A 79 0.99 0.54 -9.23
C ILE A 79 2.45 0.73 -8.80
N HIS A 80 2.73 0.94 -7.51
CA HIS A 80 4.09 1.03 -6.98
C HIS A 80 4.94 -0.18 -7.37
N HIS A 81 4.41 -1.39 -7.19
CA HIS A 81 5.09 -2.63 -7.55
C HIS A 81 5.42 -2.71 -9.05
N TRP A 82 4.45 -2.41 -9.91
CA TRP A 82 4.67 -2.42 -11.36
C TRP A 82 5.63 -1.33 -11.83
N LEU A 83 5.56 -0.12 -11.27
CA LEU A 83 6.51 0.95 -11.58
C LEU A 83 7.92 0.54 -11.19
N GLY A 84 8.12 -0.01 -9.99
CA GLY A 84 9.44 -0.47 -9.54
C GLY A 84 10.00 -1.61 -10.39
N PHE A 85 9.18 -2.61 -10.72
CA PHE A 85 9.57 -3.73 -11.57
C PHE A 85 9.91 -3.28 -12.99
N ALA A 86 9.04 -2.48 -13.61
CA ALA A 86 9.27 -1.97 -14.97
C ALA A 86 10.48 -1.02 -15.03
N ALA A 87 10.68 -0.17 -14.01
CA ALA A 87 11.87 0.67 -13.89
C ALA A 87 13.15 -0.17 -13.89
N PHE A 88 13.19 -1.24 -13.09
CA PHE A 88 14.34 -2.13 -13.03
C PHE A 88 14.64 -2.77 -14.39
N MET A 89 13.62 -3.29 -15.09
CA MET A 89 13.77 -3.86 -16.44
C MET A 89 14.27 -2.82 -17.46
N LEU A 90 13.74 -1.60 -17.43
CA LEU A 90 14.13 -0.53 -18.35
C LEU A 90 15.57 -0.03 -18.09
N VAL A 91 16.00 0.02 -16.82
CA VAL A 91 17.40 0.37 -16.48
C VAL A 91 18.37 -0.73 -16.94
N MET A 92 17.96 -2.00 -16.94
CA MET A 92 18.74 -3.09 -17.53
C MET A 92 18.84 -2.99 -19.05
N LEU A 93 17.73 -2.70 -19.71
CA LEU A 93 17.73 -2.42 -21.14
C LEU A 93 18.61 -1.21 -21.48
N HIS A 94 18.59 -0.15 -20.65
CA HIS A 94 19.38 1.06 -20.83
C HIS A 94 20.88 0.76 -20.94
N ALA A 95 21.44 0.11 -19.92
CA ALA A 95 22.87 -0.19 -19.90
C ALA A 95 23.24 -1.14 -21.06
N LEU A 96 22.47 -2.20 -21.25
CA LEU A 96 22.76 -3.20 -22.30
C LEU A 96 22.70 -2.59 -23.70
N ALA A 97 21.67 -1.80 -24.01
CA ALA A 97 21.51 -1.19 -25.32
C ALA A 97 22.62 -0.19 -25.63
N LEU A 98 23.06 0.62 -24.65
CA LEU A 98 24.18 1.55 -24.84
C LEU A 98 25.51 0.81 -25.05
N GLY A 99 25.76 -0.28 -24.33
CA GLY A 99 26.95 -1.11 -24.55
C GLY A 99 26.96 -1.77 -25.93
N LEU A 100 25.82 -2.34 -26.35
CA LEU A 100 25.68 -2.96 -27.67
C LEU A 100 25.78 -1.97 -28.83
N ALA A 101 25.31 -0.73 -28.64
CA ALA A 101 25.43 0.33 -29.64
C ALA A 101 26.90 0.65 -30.00
N ALA A 102 27.85 0.38 -29.09
CA ALA A 102 29.27 0.64 -29.30
C ALA A 102 30.05 -0.55 -29.92
N VAL A 103 29.43 -1.74 -30.04
CA VAL A 103 30.06 -2.94 -30.62
C VAL A 103 30.56 -2.74 -32.05
N PRO A 104 29.83 -2.04 -32.95
CA PRO A 104 30.32 -1.81 -34.31
C PRO A 104 31.62 -0.99 -34.38
N VAL A 105 31.95 -0.21 -33.34
CA VAL A 105 33.23 0.50 -33.23
C VAL A 105 34.33 -0.48 -32.82
N SER A 106 34.14 -1.19 -31.71
CA SER A 106 34.96 -2.33 -31.27
C SER A 106 34.38 -2.93 -29.98
N LEU A 107 34.80 -4.16 -29.64
CA LEU A 107 34.50 -4.73 -28.33
C LEU A 107 35.09 -3.88 -27.18
N GLY A 108 36.28 -3.31 -27.37
CA GLY A 108 36.91 -2.41 -26.39
C GLY A 108 36.08 -1.16 -26.12
N ALA A 109 35.48 -0.56 -27.15
CA ALA A 109 34.59 0.59 -27.01
C ALA A 109 33.29 0.23 -26.27
N ALA A 110 32.73 -0.95 -26.50
CA ALA A 110 31.56 -1.45 -25.76
C ALA A 110 31.87 -1.64 -24.26
N VAL A 111 33.01 -2.26 -23.94
CA VAL A 111 33.47 -2.39 -22.55
C VAL A 111 33.73 -1.02 -21.93
N ALA A 112 34.40 -0.11 -22.62
CA ALA A 112 34.68 1.24 -22.11
C ALA A 112 33.41 2.09 -21.91
N THR A 113 32.33 1.81 -22.66
CA THR A 113 31.03 2.48 -22.47
C THR A 113 30.38 2.06 -21.16
N LEU A 114 30.49 0.78 -20.79
CA LEU A 114 29.91 0.23 -19.56
C LEU A 114 30.82 0.42 -18.35
N PHE A 115 32.12 0.19 -18.52
CA PHE A 115 33.13 0.19 -17.47
C PHE A 115 34.25 1.19 -17.84
N PRO A 116 33.95 2.49 -17.91
CA PRO A 116 34.96 3.50 -18.18
C PRO A 116 35.94 3.62 -17.00
N PRO A 117 37.08 4.32 -17.20
CA PRO A 117 37.97 4.67 -16.09
C PRO A 117 37.22 5.34 -14.93
N VAL A 118 37.72 5.16 -13.71
CA VAL A 118 37.08 5.68 -12.48
C VAL A 118 36.88 7.20 -12.46
N SER A 119 37.61 7.94 -13.31
CA SER A 119 37.43 9.38 -13.53
C SER A 119 36.05 9.73 -14.12
N HIS A 120 35.38 8.80 -14.80
CA HIS A 120 34.03 8.98 -15.35
C HIS A 120 32.96 8.73 -14.28
N GLY A 121 32.96 9.57 -13.24
CA GLY A 121 32.09 9.43 -12.07
C GLY A 121 30.58 9.38 -12.41
N THR A 122 30.16 9.98 -13.53
CA THR A 122 28.77 9.94 -14.01
C THR A 122 28.27 8.52 -14.24
N VAL A 123 29.04 7.68 -14.94
CA VAL A 123 28.66 6.28 -15.21
C VAL A 123 28.69 5.45 -13.93
N TRP A 124 29.67 5.70 -13.05
CA TRP A 124 29.76 5.02 -11.76
C TRP A 124 28.60 5.35 -10.82
N LEU A 125 28.05 6.56 -10.86
CA LEU A 125 26.80 6.88 -10.15
C LEU A 125 25.64 6.01 -10.63
N GLY A 126 25.54 5.75 -11.94
CA GLY A 126 24.56 4.84 -12.53
C GLY A 126 24.74 3.39 -12.04
N TRP A 127 25.98 2.90 -12.00
CA TRP A 127 26.28 1.57 -11.45
C TRP A 127 26.00 1.45 -9.96
N LEU A 128 26.33 2.48 -9.17
CA LEU A 128 26.00 2.52 -7.74
C LEU A 128 24.48 2.55 -7.53
N ALA A 129 23.74 3.30 -8.34
CA ALA A 129 22.27 3.31 -8.32
C ALA A 129 21.70 1.91 -8.64
N TRP A 130 22.24 1.24 -9.67
CA TRP A 130 21.85 -0.12 -10.01
C TRP A 130 22.20 -1.13 -8.92
N ALA A 131 23.41 -1.07 -8.35
CA ALA A 131 23.81 -1.95 -7.27
C ALA A 131 22.88 -1.79 -6.06
N ALA A 132 22.51 -0.55 -5.72
CA ALA A 132 21.51 -0.27 -4.70
C ALA A 132 20.15 -0.90 -5.06
N LEU A 133 19.68 -0.78 -6.32
CA LEU A 133 18.45 -1.45 -6.79
C LEU A 133 18.51 -2.96 -6.58
N VAL A 134 19.59 -3.61 -7.01
CA VAL A 134 19.77 -5.07 -6.85
C VAL A 134 19.75 -5.47 -5.38
N VAL A 135 20.45 -4.73 -4.51
CA VAL A 135 20.53 -5.03 -3.08
C VAL A 135 19.14 -5.08 -2.44
N PHE A 136 18.23 -4.15 -2.77
CA PHE A 136 16.91 -4.13 -2.13
C PHE A 136 15.82 -4.93 -2.87
N LEU A 137 15.98 -5.21 -4.17
CA LEU A 137 15.08 -6.09 -4.94
C LEU A 137 15.42 -7.56 -4.79
N ALA A 138 16.69 -7.95 -4.63
CA ALA A 138 17.08 -9.35 -4.65
C ALA A 138 16.24 -10.22 -3.69
N PRO A 139 15.98 -9.81 -2.43
CA PRO A 139 15.19 -10.64 -1.51
C PRO A 139 13.68 -10.72 -1.83
N THR A 140 13.18 -9.99 -2.82
CA THR A 140 11.78 -10.11 -3.26
C THR A 140 11.56 -11.26 -4.24
N PHE A 141 12.63 -11.83 -4.79
CA PHE A 141 12.52 -12.98 -5.68
C PHE A 141 12.36 -14.27 -4.87
N ASP A 142 11.45 -15.13 -5.32
CA ASP A 142 11.12 -16.41 -4.66
C ASP A 142 12.35 -17.32 -4.44
N PHE A 143 13.40 -17.14 -5.26
CA PHE A 143 14.69 -17.82 -5.11
C PHE A 143 15.31 -17.66 -3.71
N PHE A 144 15.11 -16.52 -3.04
CA PHE A 144 15.65 -16.25 -1.69
C PHE A 144 14.68 -16.67 -0.57
N GLY A 145 13.55 -17.28 -0.92
CA GLY A 145 12.48 -17.63 0.02
C GLY A 145 11.63 -16.43 0.43
N GLN A 146 10.66 -16.65 1.32
CA GLN A 146 9.77 -15.59 1.78
C GLN A 146 10.50 -14.65 2.74
N PRO A 147 10.70 -13.37 2.38
CA PRO A 147 11.42 -12.45 3.24
C PRO A 147 10.55 -12.10 4.46
N HIS A 148 11.19 -12.01 5.62
CA HIS A 148 10.53 -11.46 6.80
C HIS A 148 10.18 -9.99 6.54
N TYR A 149 8.89 -9.65 6.66
CA TYR A 149 8.36 -8.36 6.22
C TYR A 149 9.13 -7.17 6.79
N GLN A 150 9.48 -7.17 8.08
CA GLN A 150 10.22 -6.04 8.67
C GLN A 150 11.65 -5.91 8.16
N ARG A 151 12.34 -7.03 7.90
CA ARG A 151 13.71 -7.01 7.37
C ARG A 151 13.70 -6.49 5.94
N TRP A 152 12.77 -6.99 5.13
CA TRP A 152 12.52 -6.47 3.79
C TRP A 152 12.20 -4.97 3.81
N LYS A 153 11.30 -4.52 4.67
CA LYS A 153 10.92 -3.10 4.79
C LYS A 153 12.11 -2.19 5.13
N ARG A 154 13.02 -2.64 6.01
CA ARG A 154 14.25 -1.91 6.34
C ARG A 154 15.21 -1.87 5.16
N LEU A 155 15.44 -3.01 4.52
CA LEU A 155 16.30 -3.11 3.34
C LEU A 155 15.76 -2.27 2.17
N HIS A 156 14.44 -2.24 1.97
CA HIS A 156 13.78 -1.44 0.96
C HIS A 156 14.04 0.06 1.12
N LEU A 157 14.52 0.53 2.28
CA LEU A 157 14.96 1.92 2.45
C LEU A 157 16.18 2.28 1.59
N VAL A 158 16.99 1.29 1.20
CA VAL A 158 18.10 1.47 0.24
C VAL A 158 17.61 1.99 -1.11
N SER A 159 16.32 1.82 -1.44
CA SER A 159 15.70 2.47 -2.60
C SER A 159 15.87 3.99 -2.63
N ALA A 160 15.94 4.65 -1.48
CA ALA A 160 16.21 6.09 -1.40
C ALA A 160 17.61 6.45 -1.93
N ALA A 161 18.62 5.62 -1.64
CA ALA A 161 19.96 5.79 -2.19
C ALA A 161 19.98 5.56 -3.70
N ALA A 162 19.30 4.51 -4.18
CA ALA A 162 19.16 4.25 -5.62
C ALA A 162 18.50 5.43 -6.37
N LEU A 163 17.45 6.01 -5.79
CA LEU A 163 16.77 7.19 -6.32
C LEU A 163 17.70 8.40 -6.41
N LEU A 164 18.42 8.70 -5.33
CA LEU A 164 19.35 9.84 -5.29
C LEU A 164 20.49 9.68 -6.29
N LEU A 165 21.12 8.51 -6.33
CA LEU A 165 22.22 8.20 -7.24
C LEU A 165 21.76 8.22 -8.70
N GLY A 166 20.61 7.62 -9.00
CA GLY A 166 20.02 7.62 -10.34
C GLY A 166 19.60 9.00 -10.81
N LEU A 167 19.01 9.81 -9.91
CA LEU A 167 18.68 11.21 -10.19
C LEU A 167 19.95 12.03 -10.48
N TRP A 168 20.99 11.87 -9.66
CA TRP A 168 22.25 12.59 -9.85
C TRP A 168 22.97 12.18 -11.14
N HIS A 169 22.98 10.88 -11.45
CA HIS A 169 23.46 10.34 -12.72
C HIS A 169 22.75 11.01 -13.92
N ALA A 170 21.42 11.10 -13.89
CA ALA A 170 20.66 11.71 -14.98
C ALA A 170 20.84 13.23 -15.05
N LEU A 171 20.88 13.95 -13.92
CA LEU A 171 21.06 15.41 -13.90
C LEU A 171 22.38 15.84 -14.56
N LEU A 172 23.43 15.04 -14.43
CA LEU A 172 24.75 15.31 -15.04
C LEU A 172 24.79 15.02 -16.56
N LEU A 173 23.82 14.28 -17.09
CA LEU A 173 23.77 13.84 -18.49
C LEU A 173 22.60 14.46 -19.27
N ALA A 174 21.56 14.92 -18.58
CA ALA A 174 20.35 15.44 -19.19
C ALA A 174 20.61 16.81 -19.81
N GLY A 175 20.10 17.01 -21.03
CA GLY A 175 20.14 18.35 -21.64
C GLY A 175 19.21 19.34 -20.94
N GLU A 176 18.07 18.89 -20.40
CA GLU A 176 17.19 19.71 -19.55
C GLU A 176 17.10 19.09 -18.15
N ALA A 177 17.41 19.88 -17.12
CA ALA A 177 17.39 19.40 -15.73
C ALA A 177 16.01 19.53 -15.06
N TRP A 178 15.16 20.46 -15.51
CA TRP A 178 13.92 20.81 -14.80
C TRP A 178 12.91 19.64 -14.62
N PRO A 179 12.72 18.70 -15.58
CA PRO A 179 11.79 17.59 -15.37
C PRO A 179 12.27 16.66 -14.25
N TRP A 180 13.59 16.52 -14.12
CA TRP A 180 14.23 15.71 -13.09
C TRP A 180 14.16 16.36 -11.72
N TRP A 181 14.26 17.69 -11.63
CA TRP A 181 13.98 18.41 -10.39
C TRP A 181 12.52 18.27 -9.94
N LEU A 182 11.57 18.33 -10.89
CA LEU A 182 10.15 18.12 -10.60
C LEU A 182 9.88 16.69 -10.10
N LEU A 183 10.24 15.66 -10.87
CA LEU A 183 9.99 14.26 -10.49
C LEU A 183 10.81 13.85 -9.27
N GLY A 184 12.07 14.30 -9.18
CA GLY A 184 12.93 14.08 -8.03
C GLY A 184 12.35 14.70 -6.76
N GLY A 185 11.89 15.95 -6.82
CA GLY A 185 11.22 16.62 -5.71
C GLY A 185 9.95 15.89 -5.26
N VAL A 186 9.11 15.45 -6.20
CA VAL A 186 7.88 14.69 -5.89
C VAL A 186 8.20 13.31 -5.30
N GLY A 187 9.15 12.57 -5.86
CA GLY A 187 9.57 11.26 -5.37
C GLY A 187 10.23 11.31 -3.99
N LEU A 188 11.23 12.17 -3.81
CA LEU A 188 11.93 12.37 -2.54
C LEU A 188 11.02 13.02 -1.50
N GLY A 189 10.13 13.93 -1.91
CA GLY A 189 9.10 14.52 -1.05
C GLY A 189 8.15 13.47 -0.48
N GLY A 190 7.75 12.47 -1.27
CA GLY A 190 6.95 11.34 -0.79
C GLY A 190 7.67 10.52 0.29
N ILE A 191 8.98 10.30 0.12
CA ILE A 191 9.81 9.60 1.11
C ILE A 191 9.97 10.45 2.38
N ALA A 192 10.28 11.74 2.23
CA ALA A 192 10.43 12.69 3.32
C ALA A 192 9.13 12.83 4.12
N TRP A 193 7.98 12.87 3.44
CA TRP A 193 6.66 12.80 4.09
C TRP A 193 6.55 11.53 4.94
N ARG A 194 6.83 10.37 4.36
CA ARG A 194 6.65 9.08 5.04
C ARG A 194 7.58 8.89 6.24
N LYS A 195 8.82 9.38 6.14
CA LYS A 195 9.87 9.15 7.16
C LYS A 195 9.98 10.27 8.17
N GLY A 196 9.68 11.50 7.78
CA GLY A 196 9.72 12.68 8.66
C GLY A 196 8.35 13.03 9.22
N PHE A 197 7.38 13.34 8.37
CA PHE A 197 6.13 13.98 8.79
C PHE A 197 5.06 13.01 9.27
N ALA A 198 4.83 11.90 8.55
CA ALA A 198 3.76 10.95 8.85
C ALA A 198 3.83 10.34 10.26
N PRO A 199 5.01 9.94 10.80
CA PRO A 199 5.08 9.39 12.16
C PRO A 199 4.61 10.36 13.25
N ARG A 200 4.67 11.68 13.00
CA ARG A 200 4.21 12.72 13.92
C ARG A 200 2.69 12.91 13.91
N ARG A 201 1.97 12.33 12.94
CA ARG A 201 0.51 12.43 12.81
C ARG A 201 -0.21 11.18 13.29
N ARG A 202 0.42 10.40 14.17
CA ARG A 202 -0.16 9.19 14.76
C ARG A 202 -0.89 9.55 16.04
N PHE A 203 -2.06 8.97 16.24
CA PHE A 203 -2.88 9.18 17.41
C PHE A 203 -2.53 8.13 18.47
N PRO A 204 -2.14 8.53 19.70
CA PRO A 204 -1.88 7.58 20.78
C PRO A 204 -3.19 7.07 21.39
N TYR A 205 -3.23 5.77 21.68
CA TYR A 205 -4.37 5.09 22.31
C TYR A 205 -3.87 4.13 23.41
N ARG A 206 -4.77 3.79 24.35
CA ARG A 206 -4.59 2.70 25.30
C ARG A 206 -5.60 1.58 25.08
N ILE A 207 -5.15 0.35 25.24
CA ILE A 207 -6.01 -0.83 25.23
C ILE A 207 -6.75 -0.89 26.57
N GLU A 208 -8.07 -0.70 26.56
CA GLU A 208 -8.91 -0.78 27.76
C GLU A 208 -9.55 -2.15 27.95
N ALA A 209 -9.88 -2.82 26.84
CA ALA A 209 -10.46 -4.14 26.89
C ALA A 209 -9.96 -5.02 25.73
N LEU A 210 -9.88 -6.31 26.01
CA LEU A 210 -9.56 -7.38 25.09
C LEU A 210 -10.68 -8.42 25.20
N THR A 211 -11.52 -8.52 24.18
CA THR A 211 -12.69 -9.41 24.19
C THR A 211 -12.52 -10.54 23.18
N PRO A 212 -12.44 -11.81 23.60
CA PRO A 212 -12.47 -12.94 22.68
C PRO A 212 -13.83 -13.01 21.95
N LEU A 213 -13.81 -12.92 20.62
CA LEU A 213 -15.03 -13.02 19.79
C LEU A 213 -15.23 -14.42 19.23
N ALA A 214 -14.14 -15.12 18.92
CA ALA A 214 -14.14 -16.49 18.42
C ALA A 214 -12.74 -17.10 18.61
N ARG A 215 -12.58 -18.39 18.29
CA ARG A 215 -11.27 -19.05 18.30
C ARG A 215 -10.29 -18.29 17.38
N GLY A 216 -9.24 -17.74 17.96
CA GLY A 216 -8.21 -16.96 17.27
C GLY A 216 -8.70 -15.61 16.75
N VAL A 217 -9.75 -15.03 17.34
CA VAL A 217 -10.23 -13.67 17.02
C VAL A 217 -10.54 -12.92 18.32
N VAL A 218 -9.92 -11.77 18.48
CA VAL A 218 -10.16 -10.84 19.60
C VAL A 218 -10.63 -9.47 19.08
N GLU A 219 -11.41 -8.76 19.89
CA GLU A 219 -11.70 -7.33 19.70
C GLU A 219 -10.93 -6.52 20.75
N LEU A 220 -10.14 -5.56 20.28
CA LEU A 220 -9.52 -4.55 21.12
C LEU A 220 -10.46 -3.35 21.23
N ALA A 221 -10.73 -2.87 22.44
CA ALA A 221 -11.32 -1.55 22.67
C ALA A 221 -10.23 -0.56 23.06
N LEU A 222 -10.08 0.50 22.26
CA LEU A 222 -9.00 1.47 22.38
C LEU A 222 -9.56 2.83 22.82
N ARG A 223 -9.01 3.39 23.89
CA ARG A 223 -9.30 4.77 24.32
C ARG A 223 -8.23 5.74 23.80
N PRO A 224 -8.61 6.87 23.18
CA PRO A 224 -7.65 7.88 22.75
C PRO A 224 -6.96 8.56 23.95
N GLU A 225 -5.67 8.86 23.81
CA GLU A 225 -4.91 9.72 24.72
C GLU A 225 -4.82 11.15 24.15
N GLY A 226 -5.96 11.85 24.12
CA GLY A 226 -6.12 13.15 23.47
C GLY A 226 -7.17 13.07 22.38
N ASP A 227 -6.92 13.72 21.25
CA ASP A 227 -7.82 13.66 20.10
C ASP A 227 -7.87 12.25 19.52
N GLY A 228 -9.08 11.81 19.18
CA GLY A 228 -9.30 10.57 18.45
C GLY A 228 -9.18 10.77 16.94
N ILE A 229 -8.95 9.66 16.23
CA ILE A 229 -9.04 9.63 14.78
C ILE A 229 -10.50 9.81 14.33
N CYS A 230 -10.74 10.71 13.38
CA CYS A 230 -12.02 10.79 12.68
C CYS A 230 -12.03 9.79 11.52
N PHE A 231 -13.08 8.99 11.39
CA PHE A 231 -13.18 7.95 10.36
C PHE A 231 -14.61 7.70 9.91
N LYS A 232 -14.77 6.99 8.78
CA LYS A 232 -16.05 6.47 8.28
C LYS A 232 -16.09 4.95 8.46
N ALA A 233 -17.28 4.39 8.66
CA ALA A 233 -17.40 2.94 8.79
C ALA A 233 -16.78 2.20 7.59
N GLY A 234 -16.20 1.03 7.87
CA GLY A 234 -15.49 0.21 6.88
C GLY A 234 -14.09 0.70 6.51
N GLN A 235 -13.63 1.83 7.05
CA GLN A 235 -12.22 2.22 6.94
C GLN A 235 -11.32 1.36 7.84
N PHE A 236 -10.02 1.39 7.54
CA PHE A 236 -8.99 0.71 8.31
C PHE A 236 -7.90 1.68 8.75
N VAL A 237 -7.14 1.27 9.76
CA VAL A 237 -6.01 2.01 10.32
C VAL A 237 -4.79 1.11 10.41
N TYR A 238 -3.60 1.70 10.43
CA TYR A 238 -2.40 1.01 10.86
C TYR A 238 -2.26 1.16 12.37
N LEU A 239 -2.23 0.03 13.08
CA LEU A 239 -1.98 -0.04 14.51
C LEU A 239 -0.53 -0.43 14.75
N THR A 240 0.17 0.29 15.63
CA THR A 240 1.54 0.00 16.07
C THR A 240 1.54 -0.22 17.58
N PRO A 241 1.69 -1.46 18.05
CA PRO A 241 1.84 -1.74 19.48
C PRO A 241 3.17 -1.21 20.01
N LEU A 242 3.17 -0.64 21.22
CA LEU A 242 4.38 -0.13 21.88
C LEU A 242 4.78 -0.94 23.12
N ASP A 243 4.10 -2.06 23.37
CA ASP A 243 4.36 -2.90 24.53
C ASP A 243 5.53 -3.85 24.27
N GLU A 244 6.63 -3.67 25.00
CA GLU A 244 7.85 -4.46 24.88
C GLU A 244 7.70 -5.90 25.38
N SER A 245 6.65 -6.21 26.15
CA SER A 245 6.36 -7.58 26.61
C SER A 245 5.77 -8.47 25.52
N LEU A 246 5.36 -7.90 24.38
CA LEU A 246 4.83 -8.67 23.25
C LEU A 246 5.92 -9.56 22.65
N SER A 247 5.58 -10.84 22.43
CA SER A 247 6.49 -11.81 21.81
C SER A 247 6.88 -11.47 20.37
N ALA A 248 6.07 -10.67 19.67
CA ALA A 248 6.34 -10.14 18.34
C ALA A 248 5.49 -8.88 18.07
N GLY A 249 5.82 -8.11 17.03
CA GLY A 249 5.00 -6.99 16.57
C GLY A 249 5.14 -5.68 17.34
N CYS A 250 5.97 -5.63 18.39
CA CYS A 250 6.28 -4.37 19.07
C CYS A 250 7.01 -3.41 18.12
N ASN A 251 6.55 -2.15 18.04
CA ASN A 251 6.99 -1.14 17.09
C ASN A 251 6.76 -1.49 15.60
N GLU A 252 5.95 -2.51 15.33
CA GLU A 252 5.56 -2.91 13.98
C GLU A 252 4.16 -2.41 13.65
N GLU A 253 4.00 -1.78 12.49
CA GLU A 253 2.69 -1.29 12.05
C GLU A 253 1.97 -2.34 11.19
N HIS A 254 0.72 -2.63 11.53
CA HIS A 254 -0.12 -3.57 10.79
C HIS A 254 -1.50 -2.99 10.52
N PRO A 255 -2.09 -3.19 9.32
CA PRO A 255 -3.40 -2.66 9.00
C PRO A 255 -4.52 -3.51 9.60
N TYR A 256 -5.50 -2.87 10.24
CA TYR A 256 -6.72 -3.49 10.74
C TYR A 256 -7.95 -2.64 10.45
N THR A 257 -9.04 -3.29 10.04
CA THR A 257 -10.32 -2.62 9.80
C THR A 257 -10.95 -2.20 11.13
N ILE A 258 -11.52 -1.00 11.17
CA ILE A 258 -12.24 -0.50 12.34
C ILE A 258 -13.59 -1.20 12.42
N ALA A 259 -13.89 -1.75 13.59
CA ALA A 259 -15.12 -2.46 13.90
C ALA A 259 -16.16 -1.60 14.63
N SER A 260 -15.78 -0.45 15.21
CA SER A 260 -16.70 0.47 15.90
C SER A 260 -17.43 1.39 14.92
N ALA A 261 -18.55 1.98 15.36
CA ALA A 261 -19.18 3.09 14.65
C ALA A 261 -18.33 4.37 14.78
N PRO A 262 -18.40 5.31 13.83
CA PRO A 262 -17.75 6.63 13.95
C PRO A 262 -18.17 7.42 15.19
N SER A 263 -19.40 7.22 15.67
CA SER A 263 -19.95 7.85 16.88
C SER A 263 -19.49 7.21 18.19
N ASP A 264 -18.80 6.06 18.15
CA ASP A 264 -18.35 5.39 19.36
C ASP A 264 -17.20 6.14 20.03
N THR A 265 -17.25 6.29 21.35
CA THR A 265 -16.18 6.93 22.14
C THR A 265 -14.90 6.09 22.24
N ARG A 266 -14.94 4.82 21.81
CA ARG A 266 -13.83 3.88 21.81
C ARG A 266 -13.67 3.27 20.43
N LEU A 267 -12.43 3.29 19.94
CA LEU A 267 -12.10 2.68 18.66
C LEU A 267 -12.00 1.17 18.87
N ARG A 268 -12.82 0.38 18.16
CA ARG A 268 -12.81 -1.08 18.24
C ARG A 268 -12.12 -1.69 17.04
N ILE A 269 -11.23 -2.66 17.28
CA ILE A 269 -10.48 -3.33 16.21
C ILE A 269 -10.56 -4.85 16.41
N GLY A 270 -11.09 -5.55 15.40
CA GLY A 270 -11.10 -7.01 15.36
C GLY A 270 -9.81 -7.57 14.76
N ILE A 271 -9.13 -8.44 15.50
CA ILE A 271 -7.83 -9.02 15.13
C ILE A 271 -7.93 -10.54 15.11
N LYS A 272 -7.71 -11.13 13.92
CA LYS A 272 -7.58 -12.58 13.75
C LYS A 272 -6.11 -13.00 13.81
N ASP A 273 -5.85 -14.10 14.50
CA ASP A 273 -4.54 -14.75 14.56
C ASP A 273 -4.16 -15.33 13.19
N LEU A 274 -3.26 -14.65 12.47
CA LEU A 274 -2.82 -14.97 11.10
C LEU A 274 -1.29 -14.99 10.95
N GLY A 275 -0.55 -14.60 11.97
CA GLY A 275 0.90 -14.38 11.94
C GLY A 275 1.41 -13.92 13.31
N ASP A 276 2.72 -13.89 13.46
CA ASP A 276 3.45 -13.55 14.68
C ASP A 276 2.91 -12.32 15.43
N ALA A 277 2.81 -11.15 14.78
CA ALA A 277 2.33 -9.93 15.41
C ALA A 277 0.85 -10.04 15.85
N SER A 278 -0.01 -10.61 14.99
CA SER A 278 -1.43 -10.81 15.34
C SER A 278 -1.65 -11.88 16.41
N HIS A 279 -0.73 -12.85 16.51
CA HIS A 279 -0.72 -13.89 17.53
C HIS A 279 -0.36 -13.29 18.88
N ALA A 280 0.71 -12.48 18.94
CA ALA A 280 1.10 -11.75 20.14
C ALA A 280 -0.04 -10.85 20.66
N LEU A 281 -0.78 -10.21 19.75
CA LEU A 281 -1.93 -9.37 20.11
C LEU A 281 -3.15 -10.13 20.67
N GLN A 282 -3.21 -11.46 20.56
CA GLN A 282 -4.29 -12.25 21.16
C GLN A 282 -4.26 -12.22 22.69
N ALA A 283 -3.11 -11.89 23.29
CA ALA A 283 -2.89 -11.85 24.74
C ALA A 283 -2.20 -10.54 25.18
N VAL A 284 -2.41 -9.45 24.43
CA VAL A 284 -1.83 -8.14 24.77
C VAL A 284 -2.31 -7.67 26.16
N PRO A 285 -1.41 -7.15 27.03
CA PRO A 285 -1.81 -6.63 28.32
C PRO A 285 -2.82 -5.47 28.20
N LEU A 286 -3.69 -5.34 29.21
CA LEU A 286 -4.52 -4.15 29.33
C LEU A 286 -3.68 -2.96 29.78
N GLY A 287 -4.02 -1.76 29.32
CA GLY A 287 -3.27 -0.54 29.58
C GLY A 287 -2.10 -0.31 28.62
N SER A 288 -1.73 -1.31 27.81
CA SER A 288 -0.70 -1.18 26.77
C SER A 288 -1.00 -0.04 25.82
N ARG A 289 0.05 0.67 25.42
CA ARG A 289 -0.05 1.81 24.51
C ARG A 289 0.08 1.35 23.06
N VAL A 290 -0.74 1.93 22.18
CA VAL A 290 -0.67 1.71 20.74
C VAL A 290 -0.73 3.05 20.01
N LEU A 291 -0.10 3.12 18.83
CA LEU A 291 -0.24 4.25 17.92
C LEU A 291 -1.15 3.86 16.76
N VAL A 292 -2.07 4.76 16.41
CA VAL A 292 -3.03 4.58 15.32
C VAL A 292 -2.73 5.60 14.21
N GLU A 293 -2.58 5.12 12.97
CA GLU A 293 -2.33 5.92 11.78
C GLU A 293 -3.44 5.69 10.73
N GLY A 294 -4.01 6.77 10.17
CA GLY A 294 -5.05 6.70 9.15
C GLY A 294 -6.04 7.87 9.24
N PRO A 295 -7.32 7.67 8.86
CA PRO A 295 -7.90 6.42 8.36
C PRO A 295 -7.58 6.19 6.87
N TYR A 296 -7.72 4.96 6.42
CA TYR A 296 -7.51 4.55 5.02
C TYR A 296 -8.68 3.74 4.49
N GLY A 297 -8.79 3.71 3.16
CA GLY A 297 -9.82 2.93 2.46
C GLY A 297 -11.16 3.64 2.36
N GLU A 298 -12.03 3.09 1.52
CA GLU A 298 -13.36 3.62 1.22
C GLU A 298 -14.32 2.45 0.94
N PHE A 299 -14.50 1.57 1.93
CA PHE A 299 -15.16 0.27 1.72
C PHE A 299 -16.62 0.40 1.25
N PHE A 300 -17.40 1.26 1.90
CA PHE A 300 -18.80 1.50 1.49
C PHE A 300 -18.93 2.50 0.33
N GLY A 301 -17.83 3.12 -0.13
CA GLY A 301 -17.87 4.08 -1.24
C GLY A 301 -18.92 5.18 -1.04
N ARG A 302 -19.79 5.34 -2.05
CA ARG A 302 -21.00 6.16 -1.96
C ARG A 302 -22.09 5.42 -1.19
N ARG A 303 -22.57 6.04 -0.11
CA ARG A 303 -23.73 5.54 0.64
C ARG A 303 -25.00 5.91 -0.12
N PHE A 304 -25.88 4.94 -0.29
CA PHE A 304 -27.23 5.13 -0.83
C PHE A 304 -28.23 4.78 0.26
N PRO A 305 -28.49 5.69 1.22
CA PRO A 305 -29.27 5.40 2.42
C PRO A 305 -30.72 4.96 2.14
N GLU A 306 -31.23 5.31 0.95
CA GLU A 306 -32.58 4.93 0.50
C GLU A 306 -32.65 3.58 -0.24
N ARG A 307 -31.50 2.93 -0.49
CA ARG A 307 -31.45 1.68 -1.27
C ARG A 307 -31.16 0.49 -0.38
N ASP A 308 -31.81 -0.63 -0.70
CA ASP A 308 -31.48 -1.91 -0.09
C ASP A 308 -30.02 -2.29 -0.40
N MET A 309 -29.33 -2.79 0.62
CA MET A 309 -27.94 -3.20 0.56
C MET A 309 -27.81 -4.70 0.81
N LEU A 310 -27.07 -5.37 -0.08
CA LEU A 310 -26.63 -6.74 0.11
C LEU A 310 -25.16 -6.75 0.58
N TRP A 311 -24.92 -7.23 1.79
CA TRP A 311 -23.59 -7.37 2.38
C TRP A 311 -23.16 -8.84 2.35
N LEU A 312 -21.98 -9.11 1.80
CA LEU A 312 -21.42 -10.45 1.70
C LEU A 312 -20.10 -10.51 2.47
N GLY A 313 -20.14 -11.13 3.66
CA GLY A 313 -19.00 -11.28 4.55
C GLY A 313 -18.45 -12.71 4.57
N GLY A 314 -17.14 -12.85 4.76
CA GLY A 314 -16.49 -14.15 4.93
C GLY A 314 -15.26 -14.09 5.83
N GLY A 315 -15.18 -14.98 6.83
CA GLY A 315 -14.09 -15.00 7.81
C GLY A 315 -13.89 -13.63 8.49
N ILE A 316 -12.63 -13.18 8.63
CA ILE A 316 -12.33 -11.86 9.21
C ILE A 316 -12.75 -10.69 8.31
N GLY A 317 -13.12 -10.96 7.05
CA GLY A 317 -13.67 -9.96 6.13
C GLY A 317 -15.07 -9.47 6.52
N ILE A 318 -15.66 -9.96 7.62
CA ILE A 318 -16.90 -9.42 8.19
C ILE A 318 -16.69 -8.06 8.87
N THR A 319 -15.48 -7.74 9.33
CA THR A 319 -15.19 -6.55 10.17
C THR A 319 -15.71 -5.22 9.62
N PRO A 320 -15.57 -4.88 8.32
CA PRO A 320 -16.14 -3.64 7.79
C PRO A 320 -17.66 -3.56 7.96
N PHE A 321 -18.37 -4.70 7.80
CA PHE A 321 -19.82 -4.79 7.96
C PHE A 321 -20.25 -4.69 9.42
N VAL A 322 -19.42 -5.12 10.37
CA VAL A 322 -19.68 -4.90 11.81
C VAL A 322 -19.66 -3.40 12.11
N GLY A 323 -18.63 -2.68 11.67
CA GLY A 323 -18.57 -1.22 11.82
C GLY A 323 -19.73 -0.51 11.12
N GLY A 324 -20.09 -0.98 9.92
CA GLY A 324 -21.27 -0.49 9.20
C GLY A 324 -22.56 -0.74 9.97
N ALA A 325 -22.80 -1.95 10.48
CA ALA A 325 -24.00 -2.28 11.24
C ALA A 325 -24.12 -1.46 12.53
N ARG A 326 -23.02 -1.25 13.26
CA ARG A 326 -22.99 -0.40 14.46
C ARG A 326 -23.31 1.05 14.12
N GLU A 327 -22.77 1.57 13.01
CA GLU A 327 -23.11 2.90 12.51
C GLU A 327 -24.61 2.98 12.13
N LEU A 328 -25.14 2.01 11.38
CA LEU A 328 -26.55 2.00 10.99
C LEU A 328 -27.48 1.99 12.22
N ALA A 329 -27.12 1.24 13.26
CA ALA A 329 -27.88 1.20 14.51
C ALA A 329 -27.81 2.52 15.31
N ALA A 330 -26.77 3.33 15.11
CA ALA A 330 -26.61 4.59 15.82
C ALA A 330 -27.39 5.76 15.18
N ILE A 331 -27.50 5.81 13.85
CA ILE A 331 -28.02 6.99 13.14
C ILE A 331 -29.55 6.95 12.92
N ASN A 332 -30.26 5.87 13.26
CA ASN A 332 -31.75 5.75 13.24
C ASN A 332 -32.50 6.32 12.01
N SER A 333 -31.84 6.50 10.86
CA SER A 333 -32.33 7.35 9.74
C SER A 333 -32.25 6.69 8.38
N ILE A 334 -32.11 5.36 8.32
CA ILE A 334 -31.99 4.64 7.06
C ILE A 334 -33.38 4.16 6.65
N THR A 335 -33.79 4.51 5.43
CA THR A 335 -35.08 4.09 4.87
C THR A 335 -34.99 2.76 4.11
N GLY A 336 -33.79 2.37 3.64
CA GLY A 336 -33.53 1.06 3.03
C GLY A 336 -33.12 -0.05 4.02
N HIS A 337 -33.13 -1.30 3.56
CA HIS A 337 -32.75 -2.48 4.36
C HIS A 337 -31.31 -2.96 4.10
N ALA A 338 -30.63 -3.47 5.12
CA ALA A 338 -29.31 -4.10 4.98
C ALA A 338 -29.41 -5.62 5.25
N HIS A 339 -29.07 -6.44 4.25
CA HIS A 339 -29.05 -7.89 4.35
C HIS A 339 -27.61 -8.40 4.40
N LEU A 340 -27.17 -8.95 5.53
CA LEU A 340 -25.84 -9.54 5.69
C LEU A 340 -25.88 -11.06 5.54
N PHE A 341 -25.20 -11.58 4.52
CA PHE A 341 -24.88 -13.00 4.37
C PHE A 341 -23.44 -13.22 4.81
N TYR A 342 -23.26 -14.07 5.83
CA TYR A 342 -21.95 -14.39 6.37
C TYR A 342 -21.60 -15.86 6.19
N ARG A 343 -20.45 -16.12 5.57
CA ARG A 343 -19.87 -17.46 5.53
C ARG A 343 -18.75 -17.59 6.56
N LYS A 344 -18.99 -18.43 7.56
CA LYS A 344 -17.93 -18.89 8.47
C LYS A 344 -17.02 -19.87 7.74
N ALA A 345 -15.72 -19.62 7.72
CA ALA A 345 -14.76 -20.61 7.25
C ALA A 345 -14.77 -21.81 8.21
N ARG A 346 -14.74 -23.05 7.69
CA ARG A 346 -14.47 -24.23 8.52
C ARG A 346 -13.11 -24.02 9.19
N ASN A 347 -13.04 -24.24 10.51
CA ASN A 347 -11.79 -24.17 11.27
C ASN A 347 -10.92 -25.36 10.89
N THR A 348 -10.27 -25.29 9.73
CA THR A 348 -9.16 -26.18 9.42
C THR A 348 -7.96 -25.63 10.20
N PRO A 349 -7.29 -26.44 11.05
CA PRO A 349 -6.05 -26.01 11.69
C PRO A 349 -5.08 -25.48 10.61
N PRO A 350 -4.20 -24.51 10.95
CA PRO A 350 -3.16 -24.09 10.01
C PRO A 350 -2.45 -25.35 9.53
N LYS A 351 -2.40 -25.56 8.21
CA LYS A 351 -1.60 -26.65 7.65
C LYS A 351 -0.18 -26.46 8.21
N PRO A 352 0.45 -27.49 8.82
CA PRO A 352 1.89 -27.42 9.09
C PRO A 352 2.59 -27.05 7.78
N ARG A 353 3.75 -26.39 7.80
CA ARG A 353 4.53 -26.10 6.58
C ARG A 353 4.78 -27.42 5.85
N ILE A 354 3.94 -27.76 4.87
CA ILE A 354 4.04 -29.02 4.16
C ILE A 354 5.02 -28.80 3.00
N GLY A 355 6.17 -29.48 3.07
CA GLY A 355 6.96 -29.76 1.87
C GLY A 355 6.14 -30.51 0.83
N TRP A 356 6.58 -30.51 -0.42
CA TRP A 356 5.86 -30.90 -1.65
C TRP A 356 5.35 -32.36 -1.78
N GLY A 357 4.77 -32.98 -0.73
CA GLY A 357 4.30 -34.38 -0.74
C GLY A 357 2.82 -34.62 -0.39
N TRP A 358 2.02 -33.59 -0.11
CA TRP A 358 0.65 -33.74 0.45
C TRP A 358 -0.48 -33.45 -0.54
N ILE A 359 -0.29 -33.68 -1.84
CA ILE A 359 -1.35 -33.62 -2.85
C ILE A 359 -1.57 -35.02 -3.40
N ALA A 360 -1.91 -35.97 -2.53
CA ALA A 360 -2.48 -37.23 -2.94
C ALA A 360 -3.17 -37.84 -1.73
N ARG A 361 -4.47 -38.14 -1.88
CA ARG A 361 -5.40 -38.79 -0.94
C ARG A 361 -6.38 -37.81 -0.26
N HIS A 362 -7.65 -38.19 -0.36
CA HIS A 362 -8.86 -37.69 0.31
C HIS A 362 -9.71 -36.62 -0.43
N PRO A 363 -10.50 -37.02 -1.45
CA PRO A 363 -11.41 -36.14 -2.19
C PRO A 363 -12.87 -36.09 -1.68
N GLN A 364 -13.26 -36.65 -0.52
CA GLN A 364 -14.67 -37.04 -0.29
C GLN A 364 -15.44 -36.44 0.90
N ASP A 365 -14.96 -35.46 1.66
CA ASP A 365 -15.74 -34.95 2.81
C ASP A 365 -16.59 -33.71 2.47
N ALA A 366 -17.62 -33.94 1.67
CA ALA A 366 -18.75 -33.02 1.48
C ALA A 366 -19.98 -33.63 2.16
N LEU A 367 -20.48 -33.02 3.24
CA LEU A 367 -21.89 -33.11 3.67
C LEU A 367 -22.23 -32.06 4.75
N ALA A 368 -23.52 -31.75 4.78
CA ALA A 368 -24.24 -30.65 5.43
C ALA A 368 -24.07 -30.56 6.96
N VAL A 369 -24.47 -29.42 7.56
CA VAL A 369 -25.32 -29.31 8.77
C VAL A 369 -25.55 -27.84 9.19
N ASP A 370 -26.85 -27.58 9.43
CA ASP A 370 -27.62 -26.57 10.16
C ASP A 370 -27.18 -25.12 10.41
N LEU A 371 -28.05 -24.22 9.92
CA LEU A 371 -28.26 -22.85 10.37
C LEU A 371 -29.36 -22.81 11.44
N HIS A 372 -29.01 -22.58 12.70
CA HIS A 372 -29.94 -22.05 13.71
C HIS A 372 -29.14 -21.56 14.93
N SER A 373 -28.80 -20.26 14.98
CA SER A 373 -28.47 -19.46 16.20
C SER A 373 -27.56 -18.24 15.94
N ALA A 374 -27.79 -17.47 14.87
CA ALA A 374 -27.18 -16.13 14.73
C ALA A 374 -28.03 -15.11 13.94
N ILE A 375 -29.30 -15.43 13.65
CA ILE A 375 -30.25 -14.54 12.96
C ILE A 375 -31.43 -14.36 13.91
N LEU A 376 -31.24 -13.59 14.99
CA LEU A 376 -32.32 -13.14 15.84
C LEU A 376 -31.79 -12.01 16.70
N LEU A 377 -31.69 -10.81 16.09
CA LEU A 377 -31.63 -9.51 16.76
C LEU A 377 -31.64 -8.38 15.72
N MET A 378 -32.56 -8.40 14.75
CA MET A 378 -32.94 -7.20 13.99
C MET A 378 -34.39 -7.35 13.50
N SER A 379 -35.32 -7.14 14.42
CA SER A 379 -36.70 -6.78 14.12
C SER A 379 -37.23 -5.98 15.30
N THR A 380 -37.03 -4.68 15.29
CA THR A 380 -37.73 -3.77 16.20
C THR A 380 -38.18 -2.54 15.42
N ARG A 381 -39.50 -2.34 15.41
CA ARG A 381 -40.20 -1.12 14.95
C ARG A 381 -39.82 0.08 15.85
N PRO A 382 -40.03 1.33 15.39
CA PRO A 382 -39.51 2.51 16.07
C PRO A 382 -40.38 2.89 17.28
N THR A 383 -39.72 3.34 18.34
CA THR A 383 -40.34 4.16 19.40
C THR A 383 -39.56 5.46 19.50
N GLU A 384 -40.28 6.57 19.44
CA GLU A 384 -39.82 7.95 19.41
C GLU A 384 -39.06 8.39 20.68
N GLY A 385 -38.16 9.37 20.52
CA GLY A 385 -37.82 10.32 21.59
C GLY A 385 -36.32 10.62 21.82
N HIS A 386 -35.90 11.81 21.33
CA HIS A 386 -34.79 12.68 21.81
C HIS A 386 -33.33 12.17 21.68
N SER A 387 -32.28 12.98 21.48
CA SER A 387 -32.05 14.42 21.19
C SER A 387 -30.65 14.53 20.57
N GLU A 388 -30.47 15.41 19.57
CA GLU A 388 -29.22 15.60 18.81
C GLU A 388 -28.06 16.18 19.64
N SER A 389 -26.85 15.66 19.42
CA SER A 389 -25.60 16.36 19.70
C SER A 389 -24.63 16.22 18.53
N ASP A 390 -24.54 17.29 17.74
CA ASP A 390 -23.60 17.45 16.62
C ASP A 390 -22.18 17.72 17.14
N VAL A 391 -21.25 16.80 16.87
CA VAL A 391 -19.80 17.05 17.00
C VAL A 391 -19.06 16.43 15.82
N CYS A 392 -19.27 16.98 14.62
CA CYS A 392 -18.30 17.04 13.54
C CYS A 392 -18.92 17.79 12.36
N GLY A 393 -18.67 19.10 12.30
CA GLY A 393 -19.12 19.93 11.18
C GLY A 393 -18.43 19.53 9.87
N ASP A 394 -19.24 19.16 8.89
CA ASP A 394 -18.87 19.20 7.48
C ASP A 394 -18.87 20.67 7.03
N ASP A 395 -17.69 21.30 6.96
CA ASP A 395 -17.56 22.62 6.35
C ASP A 395 -16.42 22.65 5.33
N VAL A 396 -16.78 22.29 4.09
CA VAL A 396 -16.15 22.82 2.88
C VAL A 396 -17.25 23.01 1.84
N ARG A 397 -17.93 24.16 1.87
CA ARG A 397 -18.54 24.75 0.67
C ARG A 397 -17.56 25.79 0.10
N PRO A 398 -17.35 25.81 -1.23
CA PRO A 398 -16.67 26.94 -1.87
C PRO A 398 -17.69 28.05 -2.11
N GLY A 399 -17.32 29.30 -1.81
CA GLY A 399 -18.11 30.47 -2.15
C GLY A 399 -17.21 31.64 -2.48
N GLY A 400 -17.52 32.32 -3.59
CA GLY A 400 -16.97 33.63 -3.96
C GLY A 400 -15.93 33.58 -5.06
#